data_AF-A0A2R6QYW7-F1
#
_entry.id   AF-A0A2R6QYW7-F1
#
_cell.length_a   1.000
_cell.length_b   1.000
_cell.length_c   1.000
_cell.angle_alpha   90.00
_cell.angle_beta   90.00
_cell.angle_gamma   90.00
#
_symmetry.space_group_name_H-M   'P 1'
#
loop_
_entity.id
_entity.type
_entity.pdbx_description
1 polymer ?
#
loop_
_entity_poly.entity_id
_entity_poly.type
_entity_poly.pdbx_seq_one_letter_code
_entity_poly.pdbx_strand_id
1 'polypeptide(L)'
;MVEFLQSSVGIVHRNHAESITNFIKESVLEDLKDDCLSTEVQSTPKKRLTFSVEGNISVGKTTFLQRIANETLELQDLVEIVPEPVNKWQDVGWDHFNILDAFYAEPQRYAYTFQNYVFVTRVVQERESSGGIKPLRLMERSVFSDRMVFVRTVHEANWMNEMEISIYDSWFDPVVSCLPGLIPDGFIYLRASPDTCHKRMLLRKRAEEGGVTLEYLQDLHEKHESWLFPFQSGNHGVLSVSKLPLHIECSLHPDIRDCVFYLEGDHMHSSIQKVPALVLDCEPNIDFSKDIEAKRQYARQVAEFFEFVKKKKDDPAHKVGEVAKSIQPQLLLPHRGGLWVPDGKHFLESALKSFDFSRAMP
;
A
#
# COMPACT_ATOMS: atom_id res chain seq x y z
N MET A 1 30.18 -13.14 -16.83
CA MET A 1 29.63 -11.77 -16.69
C MET A 1 29.55 -11.36 -15.23
N VAL A 2 28.89 -12.12 -14.35
CA VAL A 2 28.95 -11.93 -12.88
C VAL A 2 30.39 -11.85 -12.39
N GLU A 3 31.24 -12.85 -12.69
CA GLU A 3 32.66 -12.83 -12.31
C GLU A 3 33.44 -11.65 -12.90
N PHE A 4 33.04 -11.13 -14.06
CA PHE A 4 33.65 -9.95 -14.68
C PHE A 4 33.24 -8.65 -13.95
N LEU A 5 31.97 -8.53 -13.56
CA LEU A 5 31.50 -7.42 -12.73
C LEU A 5 32.17 -7.43 -11.34
N GLN A 6 32.43 -8.61 -10.79
CA GLN A 6 33.12 -8.75 -9.50
C GLN A 6 34.62 -8.44 -9.59
N SER A 7 35.30 -8.88 -10.65
CA SER A 7 36.77 -8.75 -10.78
C SER A 7 37.23 -7.45 -11.45
N SER A 8 36.53 -6.98 -12.48
CA SER A 8 36.97 -5.87 -13.33
C SER A 8 36.24 -4.55 -13.03
N VAL A 9 34.99 -4.62 -12.56
CA VAL A 9 34.15 -3.44 -12.27
C VAL A 9 34.07 -3.14 -10.76
N GLY A 10 34.50 -4.08 -9.91
CA GLY A 10 34.57 -3.89 -8.46
C GLY A 10 33.25 -4.12 -7.72
N ILE A 11 32.27 -4.80 -8.33
CA ILE A 11 31.01 -5.14 -7.66
C ILE A 11 31.25 -6.31 -6.72
N VAL A 12 31.43 -6.02 -5.44
CA VAL A 12 31.91 -7.01 -4.44
C VAL A 12 30.91 -8.16 -4.24
N HIS A 13 29.61 -7.88 -4.26
CA HIS A 13 28.57 -8.87 -3.94
C HIS A 13 28.06 -9.63 -5.17
N ARG A 14 28.06 -10.95 -5.07
CA ARG A 14 27.66 -11.87 -6.14
C ARG A 14 26.21 -11.67 -6.57
N ASN A 15 25.29 -11.47 -5.64
CA ASN A 15 23.86 -11.24 -5.92
C ASN A 15 23.63 -9.93 -6.69
N HIS A 16 24.37 -8.87 -6.37
CA HIS A 16 24.30 -7.60 -7.09
C HIS A 16 24.85 -7.74 -8.52
N ALA A 17 25.99 -8.42 -8.66
CA ALA A 17 26.53 -8.76 -9.97
C ALA A 17 25.59 -9.68 -10.77
N GLU A 18 24.83 -10.58 -10.11
CA GLU A 18 23.80 -11.42 -10.71
C GLU A 18 22.57 -10.61 -11.15
N SER A 19 22.08 -9.65 -10.35
CA SER A 19 20.98 -8.75 -10.73
C SER A 19 21.34 -7.88 -11.93
N ILE A 20 22.54 -7.29 -11.95
CA ILE A 20 23.02 -6.49 -13.10
C ILE A 20 23.22 -7.38 -14.32
N THR A 21 23.80 -8.57 -14.13
CA THR A 21 23.97 -9.53 -15.23
C THR A 21 22.62 -9.95 -15.80
N ASN A 22 21.61 -10.20 -14.95
CA ASN A 22 20.27 -10.55 -15.39
C ASN A 22 19.61 -9.38 -16.12
N PHE A 23 19.72 -8.16 -15.61
CA PHE A 23 19.20 -6.96 -16.27
C PHE A 23 19.82 -6.74 -17.66
N ILE A 24 21.16 -6.82 -17.79
CA ILE A 24 21.84 -6.67 -19.08
C ILE A 24 21.49 -7.82 -20.02
N LYS A 25 21.39 -9.05 -19.49
CA LYS A 25 20.99 -10.21 -20.30
C LYS A 25 19.56 -10.04 -20.82
N GLU A 26 18.67 -9.46 -20.02
CA GLU A 26 17.30 -9.16 -20.41
C GLU A 26 17.22 -8.03 -21.42
N SER A 27 17.97 -6.94 -21.25
CA SER A 27 18.01 -5.84 -22.22
C SER A 27 18.54 -6.29 -23.58
N VAL A 28 19.61 -7.11 -23.59
CA VAL A 28 20.16 -7.66 -24.84
C VAL A 28 19.19 -8.68 -25.48
N LEU A 29 18.41 -9.43 -24.67
CA LEU A 29 17.38 -10.34 -25.19
C LEU A 29 16.14 -9.60 -25.71
N GLU A 30 15.85 -8.40 -25.21
CA GLU A 30 14.84 -7.49 -25.78
C GLU A 30 15.32 -6.92 -27.11
N ASP A 31 16.55 -6.41 -27.17
CA ASP A 31 17.16 -5.88 -28.40
C ASP A 31 17.24 -6.94 -29.51
N LEU A 32 17.56 -8.20 -29.16
CA LEU A 32 17.62 -9.32 -30.11
C LEU A 32 16.23 -9.82 -30.57
N LYS A 33 15.17 -9.54 -29.81
CA LYS A 33 13.79 -9.88 -30.21
C LYS A 33 13.19 -8.84 -31.15
N ASP A 34 13.55 -7.57 -30.96
CA ASP A 34 13.14 -6.47 -31.86
C ASP A 34 13.75 -6.60 -33.26
N ASP A 35 14.96 -7.16 -33.38
CA ASP A 35 15.61 -7.37 -34.68
C ASP A 35 15.05 -8.56 -35.49
N CYS A 36 14.25 -9.46 -34.89
CA CYS A 36 13.87 -10.71 -35.54
C CYS A 36 12.37 -10.91 -35.82
N LEU A 37 11.44 -10.12 -35.25
CA LEU A 37 10.00 -10.34 -35.45
C LEU A 37 9.21 -9.03 -35.43
N SER A 38 8.95 -8.48 -36.62
CA SER A 38 7.83 -7.57 -36.86
C SER A 38 6.51 -8.33 -36.77
N THR A 39 6.02 -8.60 -35.56
CA THR A 39 4.61 -8.97 -35.33
C THR A 39 4.27 -8.72 -33.87
N GLU A 40 3.17 -7.99 -33.64
CA GLU A 40 2.63 -7.61 -32.34
C GLU A 40 2.59 -8.79 -31.35
N VAL A 41 3.61 -8.88 -30.49
CA VAL A 41 3.56 -9.69 -29.28
C VAL A 41 3.60 -8.69 -28.13
N GLN A 42 2.44 -8.42 -27.55
CA GLN A 42 2.33 -7.71 -26.28
C GLN A 42 3.26 -8.39 -25.29
N SER A 43 4.37 -7.74 -24.95
CA SER A 43 5.23 -8.15 -23.87
C SER A 43 4.36 -8.21 -22.61
N THR A 44 4.25 -9.38 -22.00
CA THR A 44 3.56 -9.51 -20.71
C THR A 44 4.37 -8.66 -19.72
N PRO A 45 3.81 -7.56 -19.17
CA PRO A 45 4.56 -6.74 -18.24
C PRO A 45 4.91 -7.61 -17.04
N LYS A 46 6.19 -7.71 -16.70
CA LYS A 46 6.64 -8.40 -15.49
C LYS A 46 5.84 -7.81 -14.32
N LYS A 47 5.02 -8.64 -13.67
CA LYS A 47 4.16 -8.23 -12.55
C LYS A 47 5.05 -7.77 -11.41
N ARG A 48 5.21 -6.45 -11.27
CA ARG A 48 5.84 -5.78 -10.14
C ARG A 48 5.22 -6.23 -8.82
N LEU A 49 6.05 -6.44 -7.79
CA LEU A 49 5.58 -6.77 -6.45
C LEU A 49 5.32 -5.48 -5.66
N THR A 50 4.16 -5.39 -5.01
CA THR A 50 3.78 -4.24 -4.19
C THR A 50 3.57 -4.65 -2.75
N PHE A 51 4.25 -4.01 -1.81
CA PHE A 51 4.02 -4.20 -0.38
C PHE A 51 3.65 -2.88 0.27
N SER A 52 2.80 -2.96 1.29
CA SER A 52 2.45 -1.80 2.11
C SER A 52 2.98 -1.97 3.53
N VAL A 53 3.70 -0.95 4.01
CA VAL A 53 4.18 -0.88 5.39
C VAL A 53 3.12 -0.18 6.22
N GLU A 54 2.58 -0.90 7.19
CA GLU A 54 1.47 -0.50 8.05
C GLU A 54 1.92 -0.33 9.50
N GLY A 55 1.09 0.36 10.27
CA GLY A 55 1.28 0.52 11.71
C GLY A 55 0.86 1.89 12.24
N ASN A 56 0.85 2.01 13.56
CA ASN A 56 0.35 3.19 14.24
C ASN A 56 1.13 4.49 13.87
N ILE A 57 0.54 5.65 14.14
CA ILE A 57 1.22 6.95 14.00
C ILE A 57 2.50 6.92 14.84
N SER A 58 3.60 7.48 14.32
CA SER A 58 4.89 7.56 15.01
C SER A 58 5.57 6.21 15.36
N VAL A 59 5.12 5.09 14.80
CA VAL A 59 5.83 3.80 14.98
C VAL A 59 7.22 3.76 14.34
N GLY A 60 7.45 4.56 13.29
CA GLY A 60 8.75 4.65 12.58
C GLY A 60 8.74 4.19 11.13
N LYS A 61 7.57 4.12 10.47
CA LYS A 61 7.41 3.67 9.07
C LYS A 61 8.33 4.39 8.08
N THR A 62 8.30 5.72 8.05
CA THR A 62 9.16 6.51 7.16
C THR A 62 10.64 6.19 7.36
N THR A 63 11.07 6.07 8.63
CA THR A 63 12.45 5.72 8.98
C THR A 63 12.80 4.30 8.55
N PHE A 64 11.89 3.34 8.74
CA PHE A 64 12.05 1.95 8.31
C PHE A 64 12.18 1.85 6.79
N LEU A 65 11.31 2.52 6.03
CA LEU A 65 11.37 2.56 4.57
C LEU A 65 12.69 3.13 4.07
N GLN A 66 13.09 4.31 4.57
CA GLN A 66 14.35 4.95 4.20
C GLN A 66 15.55 4.03 4.46
N ARG A 67 15.54 3.29 5.58
CA ARG A 67 16.61 2.37 5.93
C ARG A 67 16.64 1.14 5.05
N ILE A 68 15.50 0.56 4.70
CA ILE A 68 15.47 -0.57 3.77
C ILE A 68 16.08 -0.17 2.42
N ALA A 69 15.72 0.99 1.88
CA ALA A 69 16.29 1.41 0.60
C ALA A 69 17.77 1.82 0.68
N ASN A 70 18.20 2.48 1.78
CA ASN A 70 19.54 3.06 1.85
C ASN A 70 20.59 2.11 2.47
N GLU A 71 20.20 1.28 3.44
CA GLU A 71 21.14 0.43 4.20
C GLU A 71 21.25 -0.99 3.63
N THR A 72 20.31 -1.41 2.77
CA THR A 72 20.37 -2.72 2.10
C THR A 72 20.81 -2.52 0.65
N LEU A 73 22.13 -2.58 0.41
CA LEU A 73 22.74 -2.36 -0.90
C LEU A 73 22.14 -3.25 -2.01
N GLU A 74 21.68 -4.45 -1.66
CA GLU A 74 21.04 -5.40 -2.59
C GLU A 74 19.62 -4.97 -3.01
N LEU A 75 18.95 -4.13 -2.22
CA LEU A 75 17.58 -3.68 -2.45
C LEU A 75 17.51 -2.24 -3.01
N GLN A 76 18.56 -1.45 -2.90
CA GLN A 76 18.57 -0.04 -3.30
C GLN A 76 18.13 0.17 -4.76
N ASP A 77 18.60 -0.68 -5.67
CA ASP A 77 18.28 -0.60 -7.11
C ASP A 77 16.99 -1.33 -7.48
N LEU A 78 16.50 -2.21 -6.61
CA LEU A 78 15.31 -3.04 -6.84
C LEU A 78 14.03 -2.43 -6.27
N VAL A 79 14.14 -1.50 -5.31
CA VAL A 79 13.02 -0.97 -4.54
C VAL A 79 12.70 0.47 -4.89
N GLU A 80 11.44 0.73 -5.21
CA GLU A 80 10.85 2.06 -5.24
C GLU A 80 10.06 2.29 -3.96
N ILE A 81 10.39 3.36 -3.25
CA ILE A 81 9.64 3.79 -2.06
C ILE A 81 8.60 4.82 -2.48
N VAL A 82 7.38 4.60 -2.02
CA VAL A 82 6.23 5.48 -2.19
C VAL A 82 5.85 5.97 -0.79
N PRO A 83 6.38 7.12 -0.32
CA PRO A 83 6.15 7.63 1.03
C PRO A 83 4.74 8.19 1.19
N GLU A 84 4.31 8.42 2.43
CA GLU A 84 3.00 8.99 2.69
C GLU A 84 2.93 10.44 2.17
N PRO A 85 1.90 10.85 1.41
CA PRO A 85 1.86 12.16 0.76
C PRO A 85 1.48 13.30 1.73
N VAL A 86 2.10 13.36 2.91
CA VAL A 86 1.81 14.35 3.97
C VAL A 86 1.93 15.78 3.47
N ASN A 87 2.91 16.07 2.60
CA ASN A 87 3.07 17.40 2.01
C ASN A 87 1.82 17.83 1.22
N LYS A 88 1.15 16.90 0.52
CA LYS A 88 -0.11 17.20 -0.19
C LYS A 88 -1.24 17.53 0.79
N TRP A 89 -1.19 17.02 2.03
CA TRP A 89 -2.21 17.27 3.06
C TRP A 89 -1.94 18.53 3.87
N GLN A 90 -0.69 18.97 3.93
CA GLN A 90 -0.31 20.23 4.58
C GLN A 90 -0.50 21.45 3.68
N ASP A 91 -0.58 21.23 2.37
CA ASP A 91 -0.65 22.28 1.37
C ASP A 91 -1.68 21.95 0.27
N VAL A 92 -2.94 22.35 0.51
CA VAL A 92 -4.07 22.08 -0.40
C VAL A 92 -4.55 23.36 -1.07
N GLY A 93 -4.61 23.33 -2.40
CA GLY A 93 -5.20 24.40 -3.22
C GLY A 93 -4.33 25.65 -3.32
N TRP A 94 -4.91 26.71 -3.89
CA TRP A 94 -4.20 27.99 -4.09
C TRP A 94 -3.99 28.77 -2.79
N ASP A 95 -4.86 28.55 -1.80
CA ASP A 95 -4.82 29.22 -0.50
C ASP A 95 -3.88 28.54 0.50
N HIS A 96 -3.15 27.51 0.08
CA HIS A 96 -2.20 26.75 0.90
C HIS A 96 -2.80 26.23 2.22
N PHE A 97 -3.97 25.59 2.15
CA PHE A 97 -4.69 25.14 3.33
C PHE A 97 -4.10 23.84 3.90
N ASN A 98 -3.81 23.82 5.21
CA ASN A 98 -3.34 22.64 5.92
C ASN A 98 -4.54 21.83 6.47
N ILE A 99 -5.04 20.86 5.69
CA ILE A 99 -6.18 20.05 6.09
C ILE A 99 -5.82 19.06 7.21
N LEU A 100 -4.55 18.68 7.35
CA LEU A 100 -4.09 17.84 8.45
C LEU A 100 -4.22 18.58 9.80
N ASP A 101 -3.80 19.84 9.85
CA ASP A 101 -3.96 20.70 11.03
C ASP A 101 -5.44 20.95 11.34
N ALA A 102 -6.24 21.25 10.30
CA ALA A 102 -7.68 21.45 10.46
C ALA A 102 -8.39 20.20 11.02
N PHE A 103 -7.97 19.00 10.60
CA PHE A 103 -8.48 17.74 11.14
C PHE A 103 -8.17 17.59 12.63
N TYR A 104 -6.94 17.87 13.08
CA TYR A 104 -6.59 17.77 14.49
C TYR A 104 -7.19 18.88 15.35
N ALA A 105 -7.43 20.07 14.77
CA ALA A 105 -8.06 21.19 15.46
C ALA A 105 -9.57 21.02 15.64
N GLU A 106 -10.29 20.56 14.60
CA GLU A 106 -11.74 20.36 14.64
C GLU A 106 -12.16 19.04 13.95
N PRO A 107 -11.91 17.88 14.61
CA PRO A 107 -12.15 16.56 14.00
C PRO A 107 -13.59 16.36 13.54
N GLN A 108 -14.59 16.84 14.30
CA GLN A 108 -16.00 16.70 13.97
C GLN A 108 -16.39 17.35 12.64
N ARG A 109 -15.70 18.42 12.24
CA ARG A 109 -15.96 19.12 10.97
C ARG A 109 -15.17 18.52 9.82
N TYR A 110 -13.91 18.15 10.08
CA TYR A 110 -12.95 17.84 9.04
C TYR A 110 -12.65 16.34 8.88
N ALA A 111 -13.12 15.45 9.77
CA ALA A 111 -12.87 14.01 9.68
C ALA A 111 -13.25 13.44 8.32
N TYR A 112 -14.50 13.62 7.89
CA TYR A 112 -14.93 13.12 6.58
C TYR A 112 -14.14 13.71 5.42
N THR A 113 -13.93 15.03 5.41
CA THR A 113 -13.17 15.71 4.34
C THR A 113 -11.73 15.23 4.27
N PHE A 114 -11.06 15.10 5.42
CA PHE A 114 -9.68 14.65 5.51
C PHE A 114 -9.54 13.19 5.08
N GLN A 115 -10.38 12.28 5.60
CA GLN A 115 -10.30 10.86 5.22
C GLN A 115 -10.57 10.64 3.72
N ASN A 116 -11.50 11.37 3.11
CA ASN A 116 -11.71 11.32 1.66
C ASN A 116 -10.49 11.83 0.88
N TYR A 117 -9.89 12.94 1.33
CA TYR A 117 -8.73 13.50 0.67
C TYR A 117 -7.52 12.56 0.76
N VAL A 118 -7.30 11.94 1.92
CA VAL A 118 -6.28 10.89 2.11
C VAL A 118 -6.51 9.76 1.08
N PHE A 119 -7.72 9.21 0.98
CA PHE A 119 -8.05 8.16 0.02
C PHE A 119 -7.76 8.59 -1.43
N VAL A 120 -8.23 9.77 -1.84
CA VAL A 120 -7.98 10.30 -3.21
C VAL A 120 -6.49 10.46 -3.49
N THR A 121 -5.72 11.02 -2.54
CA THR A 121 -4.28 11.19 -2.74
C THR A 121 -3.55 9.85 -2.87
N ARG A 122 -3.99 8.79 -2.19
CA ARG A 122 -3.44 7.43 -2.37
C ARG A 122 -3.80 6.81 -3.71
N VAL A 123 -5.03 7.03 -4.20
CA VAL A 123 -5.44 6.57 -5.53
C VAL A 123 -4.60 7.24 -6.62
N VAL A 124 -4.40 8.56 -6.51
CA VAL A 124 -3.52 9.31 -7.43
C VAL A 124 -2.07 8.80 -7.34
N GLN A 125 -1.56 8.59 -6.13
CA GLN A 125 -0.22 8.09 -5.91
C GLN A 125 -0.03 6.66 -6.46
N GLU A 126 -1.05 5.81 -6.39
CA GLU A 126 -1.05 4.50 -7.05
C GLU A 126 -0.90 4.63 -8.55
N ARG A 127 -1.71 5.48 -9.17
CA ARG A 127 -1.64 5.73 -10.61
C ARG A 127 -0.28 6.27 -11.03
N GLU A 128 0.27 7.24 -10.28
CA GLU A 128 1.58 7.85 -10.55
C GLU A 128 2.74 6.86 -10.42
N SER A 129 2.70 5.98 -9.40
CA SER A 129 3.78 5.01 -9.17
C SER A 129 3.59 3.68 -9.89
N SER A 130 2.42 3.41 -10.48
CA SER A 130 2.12 2.14 -11.19
C SER A 130 3.09 1.85 -12.34
N GLY A 131 3.57 2.89 -13.05
CA GLY A 131 4.49 2.79 -14.19
C GLY A 131 5.98 2.68 -13.82
N GLY A 132 6.32 2.53 -12.53
CA GLY A 132 7.71 2.43 -12.09
C GLY A 132 8.45 1.21 -12.65
N ILE A 133 9.73 1.41 -12.99
CA ILE A 133 10.61 0.41 -13.63
C ILE A 133 11.11 -0.64 -12.63
N LYS A 134 11.17 -0.26 -11.34
CA LYS A 134 11.75 -1.12 -10.30
C LYS A 134 10.83 -2.31 -9.98
N PRO A 135 11.37 -3.53 -9.82
CA PRO A 135 10.58 -4.74 -9.62
C PRO A 135 9.82 -4.78 -8.29
N LEU A 136 10.24 -4.01 -7.30
CA LEU A 136 9.59 -3.91 -5.99
C LEU A 136 9.07 -2.50 -5.72
N ARG A 137 7.84 -2.41 -5.21
CA ARG A 137 7.19 -1.18 -4.74
C ARG A 137 6.91 -1.32 -3.25
N LEU A 138 7.45 -0.42 -2.44
CA LEU A 138 7.13 -0.32 -1.01
C LEU A 138 6.37 0.97 -0.73
N MET A 139 5.14 0.83 -0.26
CA MET A 139 4.25 1.94 0.04
C MET A 139 4.19 2.22 1.54
N GLU A 140 4.16 3.48 1.92
CA GLU A 140 3.86 3.91 3.28
C GLU A 140 2.34 4.02 3.47
N ARG A 141 1.77 2.95 4.03
CA ARG A 141 0.33 2.65 4.15
C ARG A 141 -0.41 2.42 2.84
N SER A 142 -1.44 1.59 2.93
CA SER A 142 -2.40 1.30 1.87
C SER A 142 -3.73 2.02 2.09
N VAL A 143 -4.58 2.03 1.06
CA VAL A 143 -5.99 2.45 1.18
C VAL A 143 -6.79 1.60 2.18
N PHE A 144 -6.34 0.38 2.46
CA PHE A 144 -6.99 -0.49 3.46
C PHE A 144 -6.79 0.04 4.87
N SER A 145 -5.64 0.62 5.19
CA SER A 145 -5.44 1.30 6.48
C SER A 145 -6.35 2.51 6.64
N ASP A 146 -6.57 3.28 5.57
CA ASP A 146 -7.50 4.41 5.61
C ASP A 146 -8.90 3.90 6.01
N ARG A 147 -9.40 2.86 5.34
CA ARG A 147 -10.75 2.33 5.60
C ARG A 147 -10.89 1.53 6.90
N MET A 148 -9.95 0.62 7.19
CA MET A 148 -10.04 -0.37 8.27
C MET A 148 -9.57 0.18 9.61
N VAL A 149 -8.71 1.20 9.59
CA VAL A 149 -8.22 1.86 10.81
C VAL A 149 -8.85 3.23 10.92
N PHE A 150 -8.43 4.19 10.08
CA PHE A 150 -8.73 5.60 10.33
C PHE A 150 -10.21 5.94 10.21
N VAL A 151 -10.87 5.53 9.13
CA VAL A 151 -12.30 5.76 8.91
C VAL A 151 -13.14 5.09 10.00
N ARG A 152 -12.79 3.86 10.40
CA ARG A 152 -13.48 3.18 11.51
C ARG A 152 -13.30 3.92 12.83
N THR A 153 -12.09 4.36 13.15
CA THR A 153 -11.82 5.11 14.39
C THR A 153 -12.59 6.42 14.44
N VAL A 154 -12.61 7.21 13.36
CA VAL A 154 -13.34 8.50 13.37
C VAL A 154 -14.86 8.32 13.39
N HIS A 155 -15.37 7.23 12.81
CA HIS A 155 -16.79 6.87 12.87
C HIS A 155 -17.19 6.42 14.28
N GLU A 156 -16.42 5.53 14.92
CA GLU A 156 -16.66 5.09 16.30
C GLU A 156 -16.52 6.23 17.32
N ALA A 157 -15.65 7.20 17.04
CA ALA A 157 -15.53 8.44 17.82
C ALA A 157 -16.66 9.45 17.58
N ASN A 158 -17.65 9.14 16.73
CA ASN A 158 -18.74 10.02 16.31
C ASN A 158 -18.29 11.34 15.64
N TRP A 159 -17.11 11.35 15.01
CA TRP A 159 -16.64 12.48 14.20
C TRP A 159 -17.08 12.38 12.73
N MET A 160 -17.52 11.19 12.32
CA MET A 160 -18.12 10.90 11.02
C MET A 160 -19.46 10.21 11.27
N ASN A 161 -20.53 10.67 10.61
CA ASN A 161 -21.86 10.09 10.78
C ASN A 161 -22.14 8.91 9.82
N GLU A 162 -23.27 8.22 10.01
CA GLU A 162 -23.69 7.06 9.19
C GLU A 162 -23.83 7.38 7.69
N MET A 163 -24.29 8.60 7.35
CA MET A 163 -24.40 9.02 5.96
C MET A 163 -23.01 9.16 5.33
N GLU A 164 -22.08 9.81 6.04
CA GLU A 164 -20.71 10.05 5.59
C GLU A 164 -19.93 8.74 5.39
N ILE A 165 -20.00 7.80 6.34
CA ILE A 165 -19.37 6.48 6.15
C ILE A 165 -20.00 5.71 4.99
N SER A 166 -21.33 5.78 4.82
CA SER A 166 -22.02 5.15 3.69
C SER A 166 -21.57 5.74 2.35
N ILE A 167 -21.36 7.05 2.29
CA ILE A 167 -20.81 7.69 1.09
C ILE A 167 -19.37 7.21 0.88
N TYR A 168 -18.51 7.22 1.89
CA TYR A 168 -17.13 6.73 1.76
C TYR A 168 -17.08 5.32 1.17
N ASP A 169 -17.90 4.40 1.71
CA ASP A 169 -17.99 3.01 1.24
C ASP A 169 -18.47 2.89 -0.20
N SER A 170 -19.39 3.76 -0.62
CA SER A 170 -19.92 3.76 -2.00
C SER A 170 -18.86 4.05 -3.07
N TRP A 171 -17.75 4.68 -2.71
CA TRP A 171 -16.61 4.92 -3.62
C TRP A 171 -15.45 3.96 -3.36
N PHE A 172 -15.23 3.54 -2.11
CA PHE A 172 -14.12 2.67 -1.74
C PHE A 172 -14.14 1.33 -2.50
N ASP A 173 -15.24 0.57 -2.41
CA ASP A 173 -15.33 -0.76 -3.01
C ASP A 173 -15.20 -0.74 -4.55
N PRO A 174 -15.89 0.17 -5.28
CA PRO A 174 -15.74 0.25 -6.74
C PRO A 174 -14.33 0.66 -7.18
N VAL A 175 -13.69 1.60 -6.47
CA VAL A 175 -12.34 2.07 -6.83
C VAL A 175 -11.31 0.98 -6.62
N VAL A 176 -11.35 0.28 -5.48
CA VAL A 176 -10.46 -0.85 -5.20
C VAL A 176 -10.66 -1.99 -6.21
N SER A 177 -11.90 -2.21 -6.63
CA SER A 177 -12.23 -3.23 -7.65
C SER A 177 -11.72 -2.87 -9.05
N CYS A 178 -11.74 -1.58 -9.41
CA CYS A 178 -11.28 -1.09 -10.71
C CYS A 178 -9.75 -0.94 -10.81
N LEU A 179 -9.06 -0.72 -9.68
CA LEU A 179 -7.62 -0.47 -9.63
C LEU A 179 -6.91 -1.56 -8.81
N PRO A 180 -6.56 -2.70 -9.43
CA PRO A 180 -5.92 -3.81 -8.71
C PRO A 180 -4.54 -3.45 -8.16
N GLY A 181 -3.88 -2.40 -8.68
CA GLY A 181 -2.61 -1.89 -8.15
C GLY A 181 -2.71 -1.23 -6.77
N LEU A 182 -3.94 -1.00 -6.27
CA LEU A 182 -4.20 -0.60 -4.88
C LEU A 182 -4.10 -1.77 -3.90
N ILE A 183 -4.18 -3.02 -4.38
CA ILE A 183 -4.13 -4.23 -3.57
C ILE A 183 -2.67 -4.67 -3.44
N PRO A 184 -2.07 -4.61 -2.24
CA PRO A 184 -0.69 -5.07 -2.06
C PRO A 184 -0.60 -6.60 -2.18
N ASP A 185 0.53 -7.09 -2.69
CA ASP A 185 0.89 -8.51 -2.67
C ASP A 185 1.25 -8.99 -1.25
N GLY A 186 1.56 -8.07 -0.34
CA GLY A 186 1.78 -8.35 1.07
C GLY A 186 1.80 -7.10 1.94
N PHE A 187 1.58 -7.29 3.24
CA PHE A 187 1.65 -6.24 4.25
C PHE A 187 2.85 -6.44 5.16
N ILE A 188 3.46 -5.34 5.63
CA ILE A 188 4.48 -5.35 6.69
C ILE A 188 3.94 -4.50 7.83
N TYR A 189 3.51 -5.13 8.92
CA TYR A 189 3.00 -4.45 10.08
C TYR A 189 4.13 -4.17 11.08
N LEU A 190 4.48 -2.89 11.22
CA LEU A 190 5.36 -2.44 12.30
C LEU A 190 4.52 -2.27 13.57
N ARG A 191 4.69 -3.19 14.51
CA ARG A 191 3.91 -3.27 15.74
C ARG A 191 4.67 -2.62 16.89
N ALA A 192 4.06 -1.67 17.60
CA ALA A 192 4.61 -1.11 18.83
C ALA A 192 3.49 -0.61 19.74
N SER A 193 3.73 -0.63 21.04
CA SER A 193 2.82 -0.12 22.05
C SER A 193 2.42 1.34 21.80
N PRO A 194 1.15 1.71 22.08
CA PRO A 194 0.68 3.10 22.01
C PRO A 194 1.56 4.07 22.80
N ASP A 195 2.04 3.68 23.98
CA ASP A 195 2.97 4.46 24.80
C ASP A 195 4.28 4.76 24.08
N THR A 196 4.83 3.78 23.37
CA THR A 196 6.06 3.94 22.58
C THR A 196 5.82 4.88 21.41
N CYS A 197 4.71 4.73 20.71
CA CYS A 197 4.30 5.60 19.62
C CYS A 197 4.11 7.05 20.11
N HIS A 198 3.43 7.23 21.25
CA HIS A 198 3.20 8.54 21.86
C HIS A 198 4.51 9.21 22.27
N LYS A 199 5.43 8.49 22.93
CA LYS A 199 6.78 9.00 23.25
C LYS A 199 7.54 9.43 22.00
N ARG A 200 7.52 8.63 20.93
CA ARG A 200 8.18 8.95 19.65
C ARG A 200 7.55 10.16 18.98
N MET A 201 6.22 10.30 19.04
CA MET A 201 5.48 11.45 18.53
C MET A 201 5.90 12.75 19.21
N LEU A 202 5.96 12.76 20.55
CA LEU A 202 6.39 13.90 21.35
C LEU A 202 7.85 14.30 21.08
N LEU A 203 8.73 13.34 20.74
CA LEU A 203 10.11 13.63 20.35
C LEU A 203 10.20 14.26 18.95
N ARG A 204 9.34 13.84 18.01
CA ARG A 204 9.30 14.34 16.64
C ARG A 204 8.78 15.78 16.53
N LYS A 205 7.89 16.19 17.45
CA LYS A 205 7.38 17.57 17.59
C LYS A 205 6.83 18.19 16.29
N ARG A 206 6.00 17.46 15.55
CA ARG A 206 5.19 18.09 14.49
C ARG A 206 4.16 19.01 15.14
N ALA A 207 3.92 20.17 14.54
CA ALA A 207 3.07 21.19 15.12
C ALA A 207 1.61 20.72 15.21
N GLU A 208 1.14 20.03 14.16
CA GLU A 208 -0.23 19.56 14.01
C GLU A 208 -0.55 18.40 14.98
N GLU A 209 0.45 17.61 15.35
CA GLU A 209 0.29 16.41 16.20
C GLU A 209 0.24 16.74 17.70
N GLY A 210 0.33 18.03 18.07
CA GLY A 210 0.35 18.47 19.47
C GLY A 210 -0.93 18.14 20.26
N GLY A 211 -2.07 17.99 19.57
CA GLY A 211 -3.36 17.63 20.16
C GLY A 211 -3.67 16.13 20.21
N VAL A 212 -2.79 15.28 19.66
CA VAL A 212 -3.05 13.83 19.57
C VAL A 212 -2.91 13.17 20.95
N THR A 213 -3.98 12.55 21.43
CA THR A 213 -4.02 11.89 22.74
C THR A 213 -3.47 10.47 22.69
N LEU A 214 -3.05 9.96 23.85
CA LEU A 214 -2.68 8.54 24.00
C LEU A 214 -3.87 7.61 23.72
N GLU A 215 -5.07 7.99 24.16
CA GLU A 215 -6.32 7.24 23.93
C GLU A 215 -6.57 7.05 22.43
N TYR A 216 -6.45 8.11 21.63
CA TYR A 216 -6.58 8.00 20.19
C TYR A 216 -5.54 7.03 19.58
N LEU A 217 -4.31 7.04 20.08
CA LEU A 217 -3.29 6.07 19.64
C LEU A 217 -3.60 4.64 20.09
N GLN A 218 -4.27 4.44 21.23
CA GLN A 218 -4.75 3.14 21.68
C GLN A 218 -5.85 2.63 20.74
N ASP A 219 -6.84 3.46 20.42
CA ASP A 219 -7.91 3.11 19.47
C ASP A 219 -7.34 2.69 18.11
N LEU A 220 -6.41 3.49 17.57
CA LEU A 220 -5.74 3.15 16.31
C LEU A 220 -4.97 1.83 16.43
N HIS A 221 -4.28 1.59 17.54
CA HIS A 221 -3.53 0.36 17.74
C HIS A 221 -4.46 -0.86 17.75
N GLU A 222 -5.56 -0.80 18.51
CA GLU A 222 -6.56 -1.88 18.55
C GLU A 222 -7.11 -2.18 17.16
N LYS A 223 -7.39 -1.15 16.34
CA LYS A 223 -7.80 -1.39 14.95
C LYS A 223 -6.70 -2.07 14.14
N HIS A 224 -5.44 -1.61 14.20
CA HIS A 224 -4.34 -2.29 13.49
C HIS A 224 -4.19 -3.75 13.94
N GLU A 225 -4.20 -4.02 15.24
CA GLU A 225 -4.14 -5.40 15.77
C GLU A 225 -5.34 -6.22 15.24
N SER A 226 -6.54 -5.63 15.24
CA SER A 226 -7.77 -6.34 14.85
C SER A 226 -7.79 -6.84 13.42
N TRP A 227 -6.97 -6.29 12.51
CA TRP A 227 -6.90 -6.71 11.11
C TRP A 227 -5.55 -7.29 10.68
N LEU A 228 -4.43 -6.86 11.27
CA LEU A 228 -3.08 -7.31 10.90
C LEU A 228 -2.49 -8.37 11.83
N PHE A 229 -3.09 -8.58 13.01
CA PHE A 229 -2.54 -9.49 14.01
C PHE A 229 -3.52 -10.66 14.32
N PRO A 230 -3.02 -11.89 14.48
CA PRO A 230 -3.86 -13.02 14.87
C PRO A 230 -4.38 -12.88 16.30
N PHE A 231 -5.70 -12.82 16.41
CA PHE A 231 -6.41 -13.06 17.67
C PHE A 231 -7.05 -14.45 17.64
N GLN A 232 -6.73 -15.27 18.65
CA GLN A 232 -7.53 -16.44 18.99
C GLN A 232 -8.71 -15.99 19.86
N SER A 233 -9.86 -15.68 19.24
CA SER A 233 -11.09 -15.50 20.01
C SER A 233 -11.59 -16.87 20.46
N GLY A 234 -11.58 -17.13 21.77
CA GLY A 234 -12.17 -18.34 22.34
C GLY A 234 -13.68 -18.39 22.06
N ASN A 235 -14.14 -19.50 21.47
CA ASN A 235 -15.54 -19.93 21.30
C ASN A 235 -16.59 -18.99 20.67
N HIS A 236 -16.26 -17.75 20.28
CA HIS A 236 -17.18 -16.88 19.54
C HIS A 236 -16.50 -16.26 18.31
N GLY A 237 -16.52 -17.03 17.21
CA GLY A 237 -16.94 -16.58 15.87
C GLY A 237 -16.31 -15.37 15.19
N VAL A 238 -15.16 -14.83 15.61
CA VAL A 238 -14.47 -13.75 14.88
C VAL A 238 -12.99 -14.11 14.76
N LEU A 239 -12.57 -14.59 13.58
CA LEU A 239 -11.17 -14.81 13.22
C LEU A 239 -10.78 -13.72 12.22
N SER A 240 -9.69 -12.99 12.48
CA SER A 240 -9.18 -11.95 11.55
C SER A 240 -7.94 -12.35 10.78
N VAL A 241 -7.17 -13.29 11.30
CA VAL A 241 -5.89 -13.70 10.75
C VAL A 241 -5.65 -15.14 11.20
N SER A 242 -5.39 -16.05 10.26
CA SER A 242 -5.13 -17.47 10.57
C SER A 242 -3.64 -17.79 10.48
N LYS A 243 -3.17 -18.71 11.35
CA LYS A 243 -1.81 -19.26 11.26
C LYS A 243 -1.72 -20.12 9.99
N LEU A 244 -0.58 -20.08 9.31
CA LEU A 244 -0.33 -20.83 8.08
C LEU A 244 -0.68 -22.32 8.23
N PRO A 245 -1.31 -22.96 7.22
CA PRO A 245 -1.48 -24.41 7.22
C PRO A 245 -0.14 -25.13 7.36
N LEU A 246 -0.11 -26.23 8.15
CA LEU A 246 1.09 -27.02 8.48
C LEU A 246 1.96 -27.42 7.26
N HIS A 247 1.37 -27.56 6.06
CA HIS A 247 2.10 -27.87 4.83
C HIS A 247 2.94 -26.70 4.28
N ILE A 248 2.58 -25.44 4.58
CA ILE A 248 3.31 -24.22 4.16
C ILE A 248 4.34 -23.83 5.23
N GLU A 249 4.12 -24.19 6.49
CA GLU A 249 5.10 -23.97 7.56
C GLU A 249 6.46 -24.66 7.29
N CYS A 250 6.48 -25.75 6.52
CA CYS A 250 7.71 -26.48 6.15
C CYS A 250 8.54 -25.81 5.05
N SER A 251 7.98 -24.85 4.29
CA SER A 251 8.66 -24.15 3.20
C SER A 251 9.09 -22.72 3.54
N LEU A 252 8.71 -22.22 4.72
CA LEU A 252 9.09 -20.91 5.23
C LEU A 252 10.44 -20.96 5.95
N HIS A 253 11.22 -19.89 5.79
CA HIS A 253 12.47 -19.74 6.53
C HIS A 253 12.19 -19.65 8.04
N PRO A 254 12.98 -20.29 8.92
CA PRO A 254 12.74 -20.29 10.37
C PRO A 254 12.53 -18.90 10.96
N ASP A 255 13.24 -17.89 10.44
CA ASP A 255 13.22 -16.52 10.93
C ASP A 255 11.88 -15.77 10.71
N ILE A 256 11.03 -16.23 9.80
CA ILE A 256 9.74 -15.59 9.46
C ILE A 256 8.52 -16.45 9.80
N ARG A 257 8.73 -17.72 10.18
CA ARG A 257 7.65 -18.71 10.35
C ARG A 257 6.60 -18.28 11.37
N ASP A 258 7.02 -17.66 12.47
CA ASP A 258 6.12 -17.21 13.53
C ASP A 258 5.69 -15.73 13.39
N CYS A 259 6.17 -15.04 12.35
CA CYS A 259 5.90 -13.61 12.11
C CYS A 259 5.03 -13.36 10.88
N VAL A 260 4.79 -14.37 10.03
CA VAL A 260 3.98 -14.24 8.82
C VAL A 260 2.61 -14.87 9.02
N PHE A 261 1.57 -14.16 8.62
CA PHE A 261 0.18 -14.62 8.75
C PHE A 261 -0.64 -14.31 7.50
N TYR A 262 -1.79 -14.97 7.34
CA TYR A 262 -2.74 -14.64 6.27
C TYR A 262 -3.93 -13.85 6.81
N LEU A 263 -4.27 -12.77 6.10
CA LEU A 263 -5.47 -11.99 6.39
C LEU A 263 -6.72 -12.80 6.02
N GLU A 264 -7.53 -13.18 7.01
CA GLU A 264 -8.71 -14.04 6.81
C GLU A 264 -9.80 -13.68 7.82
N GLY A 265 -11.02 -13.40 7.36
CA GLY A 265 -12.13 -13.09 8.25
C GLY A 265 -13.28 -12.39 7.52
N ASP A 266 -14.49 -12.46 8.09
CA ASP A 266 -15.69 -11.86 7.50
C ASP A 266 -15.65 -10.32 7.52
N HIS A 267 -14.89 -9.73 8.43
CA HIS A 267 -14.69 -8.27 8.53
C HIS A 267 -13.56 -7.74 7.65
N MET A 268 -12.84 -8.63 6.94
CA MET A 268 -11.79 -8.27 5.99
C MET A 268 -12.38 -8.02 4.60
N HIS A 269 -11.88 -7.00 3.92
CA HIS A 269 -12.30 -6.72 2.55
C HIS A 269 -11.95 -7.90 1.63
N SER A 270 -12.88 -8.29 0.76
CA SER A 270 -12.79 -9.50 -0.06
C SER A 270 -11.50 -9.57 -0.90
N SER A 271 -11.02 -8.41 -1.37
CA SER A 271 -9.80 -8.31 -2.19
C SER A 271 -8.49 -8.60 -1.46
N ILE A 272 -8.45 -8.50 -0.12
CA ILE A 272 -7.22 -8.75 0.67
C ILE A 272 -7.26 -10.08 1.41
N GLN A 273 -8.30 -10.90 1.20
CA GLN A 273 -8.34 -12.23 1.78
C GLN A 273 -7.17 -13.08 1.26
N LYS A 274 -6.46 -13.73 2.19
CA LYS A 274 -5.28 -14.56 1.95
C LYS A 274 -4.04 -13.81 1.45
N VAL A 275 -4.04 -12.48 1.54
CA VAL A 275 -2.82 -11.69 1.40
C VAL A 275 -1.95 -11.92 2.65
N PRO A 276 -0.66 -12.20 2.50
CA PRO A 276 0.22 -12.40 3.64
C PRO A 276 0.61 -11.09 4.31
N ALA A 277 0.75 -11.11 5.63
CA ALA A 277 1.22 -10.00 6.45
C ALA A 277 2.41 -10.45 7.32
N LEU A 278 3.51 -9.73 7.26
CA LEU A 278 4.68 -9.88 8.14
C LEU A 278 4.55 -8.92 9.32
N VAL A 279 4.62 -9.42 10.54
CA VAL A 279 4.57 -8.62 11.76
C VAL A 279 5.98 -8.45 12.33
N LEU A 280 6.39 -7.20 12.56
CA LEU A 280 7.68 -6.83 13.14
C LEU A 280 7.46 -6.03 14.44
N ASP A 281 7.77 -6.63 15.59
CA ASP A 281 7.65 -5.97 16.89
C ASP A 281 8.77 -4.94 17.10
N CYS A 282 8.42 -3.66 17.18
CA CYS A 282 9.29 -2.47 17.23
C CYS A 282 9.27 -1.77 18.61
N GLU A 283 9.10 -2.54 19.68
CA GLU A 283 9.04 -2.12 21.09
C GLU A 283 10.28 -1.29 21.55
N PRO A 284 10.19 -0.54 22.67
CA PRO A 284 11.08 0.58 22.98
C PRO A 284 12.53 0.19 23.31
N ASN A 285 12.80 -1.10 23.53
CA ASN A 285 14.16 -1.58 23.79
C ASN A 285 15.03 -1.56 22.51
N ILE A 286 14.41 -1.46 21.34
CA ILE A 286 15.09 -1.52 20.06
C ILE A 286 15.31 -0.10 19.54
N ASP A 287 16.46 0.47 19.91
CA ASP A 287 16.96 1.69 19.31
C ASP A 287 17.54 1.33 17.94
N PHE A 288 16.72 1.44 16.90
CA PHE A 288 17.17 1.26 15.54
C PHE A 288 18.38 2.14 15.20
N SER A 289 18.71 3.23 15.88
CA SER A 289 19.97 3.95 15.58
C SER A 289 21.23 3.23 16.09
N LYS A 290 21.10 2.42 17.15
CA LYS A 290 22.23 1.81 17.87
C LYS A 290 22.32 0.30 17.74
N ASP A 291 21.19 -0.37 17.55
CA ASP A 291 21.12 -1.82 17.48
C ASP A 291 21.30 -2.31 16.03
N ILE A 292 22.55 -2.59 15.67
CA ILE A 292 22.92 -3.08 14.34
C ILE A 292 22.42 -4.52 14.11
N GLU A 293 22.29 -5.31 15.17
CA GLU A 293 21.91 -6.71 15.09
C GLU A 293 20.41 -6.86 14.84
N ALA A 294 19.58 -6.12 15.59
CA ALA A 294 18.14 -6.06 15.36
C ALA A 294 17.81 -5.54 13.95
N LYS A 295 18.54 -4.51 13.46
CA LYS A 295 18.40 -4.04 12.07
C LYS A 295 18.63 -5.15 11.06
N ARG A 296 19.74 -5.88 11.19
CA ARG A 296 20.10 -6.95 10.25
C ARG A 296 19.06 -8.06 10.28
N GLN A 297 18.53 -8.38 11.46
CA GLN A 297 17.46 -9.35 11.61
C GLN A 297 16.19 -8.90 10.87
N TYR A 298 15.72 -7.67 11.07
CA TYR A 298 14.54 -7.18 10.35
C TYR A 298 14.74 -7.11 8.83
N ALA A 299 15.92 -6.66 8.38
CA ALA A 299 16.24 -6.64 6.96
C ALA A 299 16.20 -8.05 6.36
N ARG A 300 16.73 -9.06 7.08
CA ARG A 300 16.62 -10.47 6.67
C ARG A 300 15.18 -10.95 6.65
N GLN A 301 14.39 -10.69 7.69
CA GLN A 301 12.99 -11.09 7.75
C GLN A 301 12.17 -10.48 6.60
N VAL A 302 12.41 -9.21 6.27
CA VAL A 302 11.77 -8.53 5.14
C VAL A 302 12.21 -9.14 3.80
N ALA A 303 13.50 -9.42 3.62
CA ALA A 303 14.02 -10.05 2.39
C ALA A 303 13.45 -11.47 2.19
N GLU A 304 13.44 -12.30 3.24
CA GLU A 304 12.83 -13.63 3.22
C GLU A 304 11.33 -13.57 2.94
N PHE A 305 10.63 -12.58 3.50
CA PHE A 305 9.22 -12.36 3.24
C PHE A 305 8.96 -11.99 1.77
N PHE A 306 9.81 -11.13 1.18
CA PHE A 306 9.70 -10.80 -0.25
C PHE A 306 9.91 -12.03 -1.14
N GLU A 307 10.91 -12.87 -0.85
CA GLU A 307 11.13 -14.10 -1.60
C GLU A 307 10.00 -15.12 -1.40
N PHE A 308 9.39 -15.20 -0.21
CA PHE A 308 8.21 -16.01 0.04
C PHE A 308 7.01 -15.58 -0.83
N VAL A 309 6.69 -14.28 -0.85
CA VAL A 309 5.55 -13.76 -1.64
C VAL A 309 5.82 -13.90 -3.14
N LYS A 310 7.06 -13.68 -3.58
CA LYS A 310 7.49 -13.89 -4.97
C LYS A 310 7.27 -15.33 -5.42
N LYS A 311 7.75 -16.32 -4.65
CA LYS A 311 7.53 -17.76 -4.93
C LYS A 311 6.05 -18.11 -5.02
N LYS A 312 5.22 -17.55 -4.14
CA LYS A 312 3.76 -17.78 -4.14
C LYS A 312 3.09 -17.22 -5.40
N LYS A 313 3.53 -16.06 -5.88
CA LYS A 313 2.99 -15.40 -7.09
C LYS A 313 3.39 -16.14 -8.38
N ASP A 314 4.54 -16.79 -8.37
CA ASP A 314 5.04 -17.60 -9.49
C ASP A 314 4.42 -19.01 -9.56
N ASP A 315 3.78 -19.49 -8.49
CA ASP A 315 3.12 -20.80 -8.43
C ASP A 315 1.91 -20.88 -9.40
N PRO A 316 1.90 -21.81 -10.39
CA PRO A 316 0.82 -21.96 -11.37
C PRO A 316 -0.57 -22.21 -10.77
N ALA A 317 -0.66 -22.79 -9.57
CA ALA A 317 -1.93 -23.12 -8.92
C ALA A 317 -2.74 -21.87 -8.54
N HIS A 318 -2.07 -20.74 -8.27
CA HIS A 318 -2.73 -19.48 -7.89
C HIS A 318 -3.25 -18.69 -9.11
N LYS A 319 -2.61 -18.86 -10.28
CA LYS A 319 -3.00 -18.17 -11.54
C LYS A 319 -4.35 -18.65 -12.09
N VAL A 320 -4.74 -19.90 -11.84
CA VAL A 320 -6.03 -20.46 -12.29
C VAL A 320 -7.21 -19.89 -11.50
N GLY A 321 -7.01 -19.52 -10.22
CA GLY A 321 -8.04 -18.93 -9.36
C GLY A 321 -8.32 -17.45 -9.61
N GLU A 322 -7.31 -16.66 -10.02
CA GLU A 322 -7.49 -15.24 -10.37
C GLU A 322 -8.24 -15.05 -11.70
N VAL A 323 -7.98 -15.89 -12.70
CA VAL A 323 -8.62 -15.79 -14.02
C VAL A 323 -10.11 -16.08 -13.96
N ALA A 324 -10.55 -17.00 -13.08
CA ALA A 324 -11.96 -17.34 -12.91
C ALA A 324 -12.80 -16.24 -12.21
N LYS A 325 -12.17 -15.33 -11.46
CA LYS A 325 -12.84 -14.18 -10.82
C LYS A 325 -12.80 -12.89 -11.65
N SER A 326 -11.99 -12.85 -12.71
CA SER A 326 -11.88 -11.72 -13.65
C SER A 326 -12.91 -11.82 -14.79
N ILE A 327 -14.18 -12.06 -14.48
CA ILE A 327 -15.26 -11.70 -15.42
C ILE A 327 -15.67 -10.28 -15.04
N GLN A 328 -15.00 -9.31 -15.67
CA GLN A 328 -15.33 -7.88 -15.54
C GLN A 328 -16.81 -7.67 -15.89
N PRO A 329 -17.62 -6.97 -15.08
CA PRO A 329 -18.70 -6.19 -15.63
C PRO A 329 -18.03 -5.06 -16.43
N GLN A 330 -18.17 -5.09 -17.76
CA GLN A 330 -17.80 -3.95 -18.58
C GLN A 330 -18.63 -2.76 -18.09
N LEU A 331 -17.99 -1.85 -17.35
CA LEU A 331 -18.52 -0.52 -17.13
C LEU A 331 -18.49 0.14 -18.52
N LEU A 332 -19.64 0.12 -19.18
CA LEU A 332 -19.87 0.82 -20.44
C LEU A 332 -19.57 2.30 -20.19
N LEU A 333 -18.37 2.72 -20.56
CA LEU A 333 -18.07 4.13 -20.77
C LEU A 333 -19.14 4.67 -21.72
N PRO A 334 -19.84 5.76 -21.38
CA PRO A 334 -20.83 6.32 -22.28
C PRO A 334 -20.11 6.68 -23.58
N HIS A 335 -20.50 5.98 -24.66
CA HIS A 335 -20.10 6.34 -26.00
C HIS A 335 -20.39 7.83 -26.20
N ARG A 336 -19.46 8.54 -26.85
CA ARG A 336 -19.65 9.92 -27.29
C ARG A 336 -21.01 10.06 -27.97
N GLY A 337 -21.96 10.68 -27.27
CA GLY A 337 -23.29 11.02 -27.79
C GLY A 337 -24.42 10.28 -27.08
N GLY A 338 -24.96 10.89 -26.02
CA GLY A 338 -26.26 10.51 -25.44
C GLY A 338 -26.22 10.44 -23.92
N LEU A 339 -26.72 11.48 -23.25
CA LEU A 339 -26.98 11.47 -21.81
C LEU A 339 -28.30 10.70 -21.55
N TRP A 340 -28.27 9.66 -20.72
CA TRP A 340 -29.47 8.93 -20.32
C TRP A 340 -30.31 9.75 -19.32
N VAL A 341 -31.60 9.93 -19.60
CA VAL A 341 -32.60 10.46 -18.66
C VAL A 341 -33.81 9.51 -18.68
N PRO A 342 -34.26 8.97 -17.54
CA PRO A 342 -35.45 8.15 -17.47
C PRO A 342 -36.68 9.05 -17.38
N ASP A 343 -37.13 9.57 -18.53
CA ASP A 343 -38.54 9.75 -18.89
C ASP A 343 -38.61 10.53 -20.20
N GLY A 344 -39.26 9.94 -21.20
CA GLY A 344 -39.21 10.37 -22.60
C GLY A 344 -39.83 11.73 -22.89
N LYS A 345 -39.05 12.81 -22.73
CA LYS A 345 -39.24 14.09 -23.42
C LYS A 345 -37.88 14.62 -23.91
N HIS A 346 -37.73 14.70 -25.23
CA HIS A 346 -36.56 15.30 -25.87
C HIS A 346 -36.43 16.78 -25.48
N PHE A 347 -35.26 17.18 -24.98
CA PHE A 347 -34.90 18.60 -24.86
C PHE A 347 -34.59 19.16 -26.25
N LEU A 348 -35.09 20.36 -26.56
CA LEU A 348 -34.80 21.05 -27.82
C LEU A 348 -33.29 21.34 -27.92
N GLU A 349 -32.71 21.00 -29.05
CA GLU A 349 -31.28 21.04 -29.40
C GLU A 349 -30.70 22.48 -29.55
N SER A 350 -31.36 23.50 -29.02
CA SER A 350 -30.96 24.91 -29.15
C SER A 350 -30.23 25.48 -27.94
N ALA A 351 -30.09 24.74 -26.83
CA ALA A 351 -29.48 25.25 -25.59
C ALA A 351 -27.99 24.91 -25.39
N LEU A 352 -27.36 24.12 -26.28
CA LEU A 352 -25.97 23.66 -26.12
C LEU A 352 -24.92 24.43 -26.94
N LYS A 353 -25.26 25.58 -27.51
CA LYS A 353 -24.27 26.49 -28.10
C LYS A 353 -23.96 27.63 -27.13
N SER A 354 -23.03 27.40 -26.21
CA SER A 354 -22.01 28.37 -25.75
C SER A 354 -21.42 28.00 -24.39
N PHE A 355 -20.50 27.05 -24.34
CA PHE A 355 -19.50 27.01 -23.27
C PHE A 355 -18.18 26.52 -23.85
N ASP A 356 -17.49 27.45 -24.51
CA ASP A 356 -16.14 27.28 -25.03
C ASP A 356 -15.16 27.59 -23.89
N PHE A 357 -14.61 26.55 -23.24
CA PHE A 357 -13.65 26.66 -22.14
C PHE A 357 -12.22 26.97 -22.63
N SER A 358 -12.10 27.85 -23.62
CA SER A 358 -10.82 28.26 -24.22
C SER A 358 -10.65 29.78 -24.21
N ARG A 359 -11.02 30.46 -23.11
CA ARG A 359 -10.58 31.84 -22.86
C ARG A 359 -10.78 32.28 -21.42
N ALA A 360 -9.76 32.12 -20.59
CA ALA A 360 -9.56 32.90 -19.37
C ALA A 360 -8.08 32.87 -18.95
N MET A 361 -7.26 33.63 -19.67
CA MET A 361 -6.10 34.36 -19.14
C MET A 361 -6.39 35.82 -19.50
N PRO A 362 -6.44 36.72 -18.52
CA PRO A 362 -5.32 37.63 -18.29
C PRO A 362 -4.82 37.65 -16.85
#